data_AF-A0A6V7HLK0-F1
#
_entry.id   AF-A0A6V7HLK0-F1
#
_cell.length_a   1.000
_cell.length_b   1.000
_cell.length_c   1.000
_cell.angle_alpha   90.00
_cell.angle_beta   90.00
_cell.angle_gamma   90.00
#
_symmetry.space_group_name_H-M   'P 1'
#
loop_
_entity.id
_entity.type
_entity.pdbx_description
1 polymer ?
#
loop_
_entity_poly.entity_id
_entity_poly.type
_entity_poly.pdbx_seq_one_letter_code
_entity_poly.pdbx_strand_id
1 'polypeptide(L)'
;MDEPIPCGPGGFQCENIGPEYYCSKQFWEGPNWGITNFDNFGLAMLTVFQCVTLEGWTDVLYSIEDAMGSSWQWIYFISMVILGAFFVMNLILGVLSGEFSKEREKAKARGDFHKLREKQQIEDDLRGYLDWITQAEDIEPETDEPKMQDGKTKQQSEMESTDQLEGDEEGVQQESVWRRKKLAFDRANRRMRRACRKAVKSQVFYWLIIVLVFLNTGVLATEHYNQPQWLDDFQ
;
A
#
# COMPACT_ATOMS: atom_id res chain seq x y z
N MET A 1 -5.35 -9.38 48.75
CA MET A 1 -5.69 -8.46 47.63
C MET A 1 -4.79 -7.25 47.74
N ASP A 2 -4.29 -6.75 46.62
CA ASP A 2 -3.37 -5.60 46.61
C ASP A 2 -4.12 -4.25 46.66
N GLU A 3 -5.38 -4.23 46.21
CA GLU A 3 -6.27 -3.06 46.27
C GLU A 3 -7.62 -3.42 46.91
N PRO A 4 -8.26 -2.47 47.63
CA PRO A 4 -9.62 -2.64 48.16
C PRO A 4 -10.66 -2.57 47.04
N ILE A 5 -11.72 -3.37 47.17
CA ILE A 5 -12.89 -3.38 46.28
C ILE A 5 -14.16 -2.99 47.04
N PRO A 6 -15.21 -2.51 46.36
CA PRO A 6 -16.51 -2.31 46.99
C PRO A 6 -17.06 -3.62 47.57
N CYS A 7 -17.83 -3.52 48.64
CA CYS A 7 -18.48 -4.67 49.27
C CYS A 7 -19.76 -4.22 49.96
N GLY A 8 -20.73 -5.12 50.11
CA GLY A 8 -22.01 -4.78 50.72
C GLY A 8 -22.89 -5.99 51.00
N PRO A 9 -23.88 -5.88 51.89
CA PRO A 9 -24.73 -7.00 52.30
C PRO A 9 -25.61 -7.57 51.18
N GLY A 10 -25.82 -6.81 50.10
CA GLY A 10 -26.48 -7.29 48.87
C GLY A 10 -25.53 -7.46 47.67
N GLY A 11 -24.25 -7.11 47.83
CA GLY A 11 -23.22 -7.14 46.78
C GLY A 11 -22.14 -8.17 47.09
N PHE A 12 -20.88 -7.79 46.91
CA PHE A 12 -19.74 -8.70 47.08
C PHE A 12 -19.55 -9.13 48.55
N GLN A 13 -19.49 -10.45 48.77
CA GLN A 13 -19.25 -11.04 50.08
C GLN A 13 -17.76 -11.39 50.24
N CYS A 14 -17.04 -10.63 51.07
CA CYS A 14 -15.61 -10.82 51.32
C CYS A 14 -15.26 -12.23 51.82
N GLU A 15 -16.15 -12.87 52.58
CA GLU A 15 -16.01 -14.22 53.12
C GLU A 15 -15.80 -15.29 52.02
N ASN A 16 -16.22 -15.03 50.78
CA ASN A 16 -16.02 -15.93 49.65
C ASN A 16 -14.54 -16.05 49.22
N ILE A 17 -13.69 -15.09 49.59
CA ILE A 17 -12.25 -15.11 49.27
C ILE A 17 -11.49 -15.91 50.33
N GLY A 18 -11.83 -15.72 51.60
CA GLY A 18 -11.20 -16.36 52.74
C GLY A 18 -11.69 -15.79 54.08
N PRO A 19 -11.56 -16.52 55.19
CA PRO A 19 -12.08 -16.11 56.50
C PRO A 19 -11.40 -14.86 57.09
N GLU A 20 -10.21 -14.49 56.60
CA GLU A 20 -9.50 -13.26 56.95
C GLU A 20 -10.03 -12.01 56.24
N TYR A 21 -10.86 -12.15 55.21
CA TYR A 21 -11.42 -11.04 54.43
C TYR A 21 -12.80 -10.63 54.96
N TYR A 22 -12.95 -9.36 55.33
CA TYR A 22 -14.21 -8.79 55.83
C TYR A 22 -14.48 -7.42 55.19
N CYS A 23 -15.76 -7.08 55.05
CA CYS A 23 -16.15 -5.76 54.55
C CYS A 23 -15.93 -4.71 55.63
N SER A 24 -14.88 -3.89 55.47
CA SER A 24 -14.50 -2.87 56.45
C SER A 24 -15.47 -1.68 56.42
N LYS A 25 -15.77 -1.13 57.60
CA LYS A 25 -16.54 0.13 57.76
C LYS A 25 -15.64 1.37 57.92
N GLN A 26 -14.33 1.22 57.72
CA GLN A 26 -13.40 2.34 57.70
C GLN A 26 -13.64 3.19 56.44
N PHE A 27 -13.25 4.46 56.50
CA PHE A 27 -13.31 5.32 55.33
C PHE A 27 -12.37 4.80 54.24
N TRP A 28 -12.91 4.66 53.03
CA TRP A 28 -12.18 4.41 51.80
C TRP A 28 -12.62 5.47 50.79
N GLU A 29 -11.67 6.05 50.05
CA GLU A 29 -11.92 7.09 49.06
C GLU A 29 -12.77 6.59 47.88
N GLY A 30 -12.77 5.28 47.63
CA GLY A 30 -13.49 4.62 46.54
C GLY A 30 -12.59 4.27 45.34
N PRO A 31 -13.18 3.69 44.27
CA PRO A 31 -12.45 3.30 43.07
C PRO A 31 -11.68 4.47 42.42
N ASN A 32 -10.53 4.16 41.83
CA ASN A 32 -9.66 5.13 41.14
C ASN A 32 -9.33 6.37 42.00
N TRP A 33 -8.84 6.16 43.23
CA TRP A 33 -8.51 7.23 44.20
C TRP A 33 -9.68 8.20 44.45
N GLY A 34 -10.90 7.66 44.52
CA GLY A 34 -12.12 8.44 44.73
C GLY A 34 -12.54 9.35 43.58
N ILE A 35 -12.06 9.11 42.36
CA ILE A 35 -12.50 9.85 41.16
C ILE A 35 -13.82 9.27 40.62
N THR A 36 -13.96 7.95 40.62
CA THR A 36 -15.10 7.23 40.01
C THR A 36 -16.19 6.97 41.05
N ASN A 37 -17.03 7.97 41.29
CA ASN A 37 -18.18 7.89 42.20
C ASN A 37 -19.36 8.77 41.75
N PHE A 38 -20.45 8.72 42.53
CA PHE A 38 -21.68 9.48 42.30
C PHE A 38 -22.03 10.42 43.47
N ASP A 39 -21.06 10.75 44.33
CA ASP A 39 -21.29 11.48 45.60
C ASP A 39 -21.62 12.96 45.38
N ASN A 40 -21.23 13.52 44.24
CA ASN A 40 -21.54 14.88 43.83
C ASN A 40 -21.74 14.98 42.31
N PHE A 41 -22.41 16.05 41.88
CA PHE A 41 -22.77 16.28 40.48
C PHE A 41 -21.57 16.29 39.52
N GLY A 42 -20.41 16.81 39.94
CA GLY A 42 -19.22 16.89 39.09
C GLY A 42 -18.58 15.53 38.82
N LEU A 43 -18.37 14.73 39.86
CA LEU A 43 -17.81 13.38 39.74
C LEU A 43 -18.81 12.40 39.09
N ALA A 44 -20.11 12.56 39.37
CA ALA A 44 -21.16 11.82 38.67
C ALA A 44 -21.14 12.14 37.15
N MET A 45 -21.03 13.42 36.77
CA MET A 45 -20.93 13.82 35.36
C MET A 45 -19.66 13.27 34.70
N LEU A 46 -18.52 13.28 35.39
CA LEU A 46 -17.26 12.72 34.89
C LEU A 46 -17.36 11.19 34.68
N THR A 47 -17.93 10.48 35.67
CA THR A 47 -18.14 9.02 35.61
C THR A 47 -19.11 8.63 34.49
N VAL A 48 -20.20 9.39 34.31
CA VAL A 48 -21.14 9.22 33.18
C VAL A 48 -20.45 9.52 31.84
N PHE A 49 -19.62 10.56 31.77
CA PHE A 49 -18.85 10.86 30.55
C PHE A 49 -17.90 9.72 30.18
N GLN A 50 -17.14 9.19 31.15
CA GLN A 50 -16.29 8.00 30.97
C GLN A 50 -17.12 6.83 30.42
N CYS A 51 -18.26 6.51 31.05
CA CYS A 51 -19.14 5.43 30.59
C CYS A 51 -19.65 5.64 29.16
N VAL A 52 -19.99 6.87 28.77
CA VAL A 52 -20.44 7.23 27.41
C VAL A 52 -19.30 7.12 26.37
N THR A 53 -18.03 7.24 26.78
CA THR A 53 -16.88 6.97 25.88
C THR A 53 -16.58 5.49 25.65
N LEU A 54 -17.31 4.58 26.31
CA LEU A 54 -17.14 3.11 26.26
C LEU A 54 -15.79 2.62 26.81
N GLU A 55 -15.11 3.44 27.61
CA GLU A 55 -13.84 3.15 28.27
C GLU A 55 -14.11 2.96 29.78
N GLY A 56 -13.59 1.89 30.40
CA GLY A 56 -13.81 1.57 31.83
C GLY A 56 -15.25 1.34 32.30
N TRP A 57 -16.26 1.44 31.42
CA TRP A 57 -17.69 1.47 31.81
C TRP A 57 -18.16 0.19 32.52
N THR A 58 -17.59 -0.96 32.17
CA THR A 58 -17.85 -2.24 32.84
C THR A 58 -17.34 -2.25 34.26
N ASP A 59 -16.22 -1.59 34.52
CA ASP A 59 -15.55 -1.60 35.82
C ASP A 59 -16.32 -0.70 36.80
N VAL A 60 -16.94 0.38 36.28
CA VAL A 60 -17.92 1.20 37.02
C VAL A 60 -19.18 0.38 37.33
N LEU A 61 -19.72 -0.38 36.37
CA LEU A 61 -20.86 -1.28 36.59
C LEU A 61 -20.54 -2.31 37.69
N TYR A 62 -19.44 -3.04 37.57
CA TYR A 62 -19.04 -4.06 38.54
C TYR A 62 -18.78 -3.47 39.93
N SER A 63 -18.13 -2.29 40.02
CA SER A 63 -17.97 -1.58 41.30
C SER A 63 -19.30 -1.26 41.98
N ILE A 64 -20.34 -0.94 41.20
CA ILE A 64 -21.69 -0.67 41.70
C ILE A 64 -22.44 -1.97 42.05
N GLU A 65 -22.22 -3.05 41.33
CA GLU A 65 -22.78 -4.38 41.64
C GLU A 65 -22.13 -5.00 42.90
N ASP A 66 -20.83 -4.82 43.09
CA ASP A 66 -20.11 -5.26 44.29
C ASP A 66 -20.52 -4.45 45.53
N ALA A 67 -20.93 -3.20 45.37
CA ALA A 67 -21.49 -2.37 46.44
C ALA A 67 -22.97 -2.70 46.78
N MET A 68 -23.82 -2.92 45.77
CA MET A 68 -25.29 -2.93 45.93
C MET A 68 -26.03 -4.19 45.42
N GLY A 69 -25.34 -5.12 44.78
CA GLY A 69 -25.90 -6.30 44.10
C GLY A 69 -26.15 -6.10 42.60
N SER A 70 -26.50 -7.18 41.89
CA SER A 70 -26.63 -7.23 40.41
C SER A 70 -28.09 -7.22 39.90
N SER A 71 -29.07 -6.90 40.76
CA SER A 71 -30.50 -7.12 40.47
C SER A 71 -31.09 -6.21 39.38
N TRP A 72 -30.70 -4.93 39.32
CA TRP A 72 -31.30 -3.91 38.42
C TRP A 72 -30.28 -2.91 37.85
N GLN A 73 -29.07 -2.89 38.40
CA GLN A 73 -28.00 -1.92 38.14
C GLN A 73 -27.59 -1.92 36.66
N TRP A 74 -27.49 -3.12 36.06
CA TRP A 74 -27.22 -3.29 34.63
C TRP A 74 -28.19 -2.55 33.71
N ILE A 75 -29.46 -2.35 34.12
CA ILE A 75 -30.46 -1.64 33.29
C ILE A 75 -30.04 -0.18 33.06
N TYR A 76 -29.51 0.47 34.10
CA TYR A 76 -29.01 1.85 34.01
C TYR A 76 -27.81 1.96 33.06
N PHE A 77 -26.79 1.12 33.26
CA PHE A 77 -25.57 1.17 32.43
C PHE A 77 -25.82 0.73 30.98
N ILE A 78 -26.58 -0.33 30.74
CA ILE A 78 -26.90 -0.80 29.38
C ILE A 78 -27.78 0.23 28.64
N SER A 79 -28.77 0.84 29.30
CA SER A 79 -29.56 1.89 28.66
C SER A 79 -28.75 3.16 28.39
N MET A 80 -27.81 3.53 29.27
CA MET A 80 -26.86 4.64 29.05
C MET A 80 -25.92 4.36 27.87
N VAL A 81 -25.39 3.14 27.73
CA VAL A 81 -24.56 2.74 26.59
C VAL A 81 -25.36 2.81 25.28
N ILE A 82 -26.56 2.24 25.25
CA ILE A 82 -27.41 2.21 24.05
C ILE A 82 -27.91 3.60 23.65
N LEU A 83 -28.37 4.42 24.60
CA LEU A 83 -28.99 5.73 24.31
C LEU A 83 -27.99 6.90 24.34
N GLY A 84 -26.89 6.79 25.08
CA GLY A 84 -25.83 7.78 25.16
C GLY A 84 -24.74 7.54 24.13
N ALA A 85 -23.95 6.48 24.31
CA ALA A 85 -22.75 6.24 23.50
C ALA A 85 -23.07 6.03 22.02
N PHE A 86 -23.99 5.12 21.67
CA PHE A 86 -24.35 4.89 20.26
C PHE A 86 -25.01 6.11 19.61
N PHE A 87 -25.83 6.87 20.34
CA PHE A 87 -26.44 8.10 19.81
C PHE A 87 -25.38 9.17 19.52
N VAL A 88 -24.49 9.43 20.48
CA VAL A 88 -23.41 10.42 20.33
C VAL A 88 -22.45 10.04 19.20
N MET A 89 -22.04 8.77 19.11
CA MET A 89 -21.17 8.30 18.03
C MET A 89 -21.83 8.42 16.65
N ASN A 90 -23.12 8.04 16.52
CA ASN A 90 -23.86 8.19 15.27
C ASN A 90 -24.05 9.67 14.88
N LEU A 91 -24.26 10.56 15.85
CA LEU A 91 -24.36 12.00 15.61
C LEU A 91 -23.03 12.58 15.11
N ILE A 92 -21.91 12.23 15.76
CA ILE A 92 -20.56 12.67 15.35
C ILE A 92 -20.25 12.20 13.93
N LEU A 93 -20.48 10.92 13.61
CA LEU A 93 -20.30 10.37 12.27
C LEU A 93 -21.20 11.07 11.24
N GLY A 94 -22.46 11.36 11.59
CA GLY A 94 -23.39 12.09 10.74
C GLY A 94 -22.91 13.51 10.40
N VAL A 95 -22.45 14.26 11.40
CA VAL A 95 -21.92 15.63 11.22
C VAL A 95 -20.63 15.63 10.39
N LEU A 96 -19.68 14.75 10.70
CA LEU A 96 -18.43 14.61 9.94
C LEU A 96 -18.69 14.22 8.48
N SER A 97 -19.59 13.27 8.24
CA SER A 97 -20.01 12.86 6.89
C SER A 97 -20.65 14.01 6.11
N GLY A 98 -21.48 14.83 6.78
CA GLY A 98 -22.09 16.03 6.20
C GLY A 98 -21.06 17.08 5.79
N GLU A 99 -20.16 17.48 6.68
CA GLU A 99 -19.14 18.49 6.38
C GLU A 99 -18.10 17.99 5.35
N PHE A 100 -17.68 16.71 5.40
CA PHE A 100 -16.82 16.14 4.34
C PHE A 100 -17.52 16.07 2.98
N SER A 101 -18.83 15.77 2.94
CA SER A 101 -19.60 15.78 1.68
C SER A 101 -19.66 17.18 1.08
N LYS A 102 -19.90 18.19 1.91
CA LYS A 102 -19.97 19.62 1.56
C LYS A 102 -18.61 20.18 1.09
N GLU A 103 -17.51 19.85 1.77
CA GLU A 103 -16.16 20.22 1.30
C GLU A 103 -15.80 19.54 -0.03
N ARG A 104 -16.12 18.25 -0.18
CA ARG A 104 -15.94 17.52 -1.45
C ARG A 104 -16.74 18.15 -2.60
N GLU A 105 -17.95 18.63 -2.34
CA GLU A 105 -18.76 19.34 -3.35
C GLU A 105 -18.15 20.69 -3.73
N LYS A 106 -17.65 21.48 -2.78
CA LYS A 106 -16.91 22.73 -3.07
C LYS A 106 -15.68 22.46 -3.95
N ALA A 107 -14.90 21.43 -3.64
CA ALA A 107 -13.71 21.05 -4.42
C ALA A 107 -14.08 20.62 -5.85
N LYS A 108 -15.18 19.87 -6.03
CA LYS A 108 -15.72 19.54 -7.35
C LYS A 108 -16.17 20.80 -8.11
N ALA A 109 -16.89 21.71 -7.45
CA ALA A 109 -17.41 22.94 -8.05
C ALA A 109 -16.32 23.93 -8.48
N ARG A 110 -15.15 23.92 -7.85
CA ARG A 110 -13.96 24.70 -8.27
C ARG A 110 -13.31 24.21 -9.57
N GLY A 111 -13.77 23.09 -10.12
CA GLY A 111 -13.17 22.45 -11.29
C GLY A 111 -11.80 21.83 -10.99
N ASP A 112 -11.41 21.69 -9.72
CA ASP A 112 -10.08 21.18 -9.34
C ASP A 112 -9.90 19.72 -9.79
N PHE A 113 -10.99 18.95 -9.87
CA PHE A 113 -10.99 17.61 -10.49
C PHE A 113 -10.74 17.65 -12.01
N HIS A 114 -11.19 18.69 -12.72
CA HIS A 114 -10.92 18.86 -14.15
C HIS A 114 -9.45 19.19 -14.37
N LYS A 115 -8.91 20.15 -13.61
CA LYS A 115 -7.47 20.51 -13.64
C LYS A 115 -6.57 19.32 -13.30
N LEU A 116 -6.95 18.51 -12.30
CA LEU A 116 -6.21 17.32 -11.91
C LEU A 116 -6.20 16.28 -13.05
N ARG A 117 -7.35 16.07 -13.70
CA ARG A 117 -7.48 15.15 -14.84
C ARG A 117 -6.72 15.64 -16.07
N GLU A 118 -6.80 16.92 -16.42
CA GLU A 118 -6.02 17.53 -17.50
C GLU A 118 -4.51 17.38 -17.24
N LYS A 119 -4.06 17.67 -16.02
CA LYS A 119 -2.66 17.49 -15.63
C LYS A 119 -2.21 16.02 -15.78
N GLN A 120 -3.01 15.07 -15.29
CA GLN A 120 -2.71 13.64 -15.41
C GLN A 120 -2.61 13.22 -16.88
N GLN A 121 -3.57 13.65 -17.71
CA GLN A 121 -3.59 13.34 -19.14
C GLN A 121 -2.36 13.90 -19.86
N ILE A 122 -1.96 15.16 -19.57
CA ILE A 122 -0.75 15.76 -20.13
C ILE A 122 0.51 14.98 -19.70
N GLU A 123 0.57 14.48 -18.47
CA GLU A 123 1.70 13.67 -18.00
C GLU A 123 1.76 12.30 -18.70
N ASP A 124 0.62 11.63 -18.86
CA ASP A 124 0.52 10.34 -19.54
C ASP A 124 0.82 10.48 -21.05
N ASP A 125 0.30 11.51 -21.71
CA ASP A 125 0.60 11.85 -23.11
C ASP A 125 2.10 12.15 -23.29
N LEU A 126 2.70 12.93 -22.38
CA LEU A 126 4.14 13.25 -22.41
C LEU A 126 5.02 12.00 -22.24
N ARG A 127 4.64 11.09 -21.33
CA ARG A 127 5.31 9.79 -21.16
C ARG A 127 5.17 8.94 -22.42
N GLY A 128 4.00 8.94 -23.06
CA GLY A 128 3.75 8.24 -24.33
C GLY A 128 4.61 8.77 -25.48
N TYR A 129 4.70 10.09 -25.65
CA TYR A 129 5.57 10.71 -26.65
C TYR A 129 7.05 10.41 -26.39
N LEU A 130 7.50 10.43 -25.13
CA LEU A 130 8.88 10.08 -24.77
C LEU A 130 9.20 8.60 -25.06
N ASP A 131 8.26 7.68 -24.78
CA ASP A 131 8.40 6.26 -25.14
C ASP A 131 8.45 6.07 -26.67
N TRP A 132 7.63 6.78 -27.44
CA TRP A 132 7.69 6.74 -28.91
C TRP A 132 9.02 7.28 -29.47
N ILE A 133 9.53 8.40 -28.95
CA ILE A 133 10.81 8.97 -29.36
C ILE A 133 11.97 8.02 -29.04
N THR A 134 12.03 7.50 -27.82
CA THR A 134 13.09 6.59 -27.38
C THR A 134 13.02 5.22 -28.08
N GLN A 135 11.82 4.73 -28.42
CA GLN A 135 11.67 3.55 -29.26
C GLN A 135 12.08 3.82 -30.71
N ALA A 136 11.79 5.00 -31.27
CA ALA A 136 12.19 5.38 -32.63
C ALA A 136 13.71 5.53 -32.77
N GLU A 137 14.42 6.02 -31.74
CA GLU A 137 15.89 6.04 -31.68
C GLU A 137 16.49 4.61 -31.70
N ASP A 138 15.74 3.61 -31.24
CA ASP A 138 16.08 2.18 -31.30
C ASP A 138 15.68 1.51 -32.65
N ILE A 139 14.99 2.21 -33.57
CA ILE A 139 14.64 1.72 -34.92
C ILE A 139 15.74 2.13 -35.91
N GLU A 140 16.70 1.24 -36.12
CA GLU A 140 17.66 1.37 -37.24
C GLU A 140 16.97 1.13 -38.60
N PRO A 141 17.32 1.89 -39.66
CA PRO A 141 16.83 1.63 -41.01
C PRO A 141 17.41 0.31 -41.55
N GLU A 142 16.53 -0.57 -42.06
CA GLU A 142 16.94 -1.78 -42.77
C GLU A 142 17.62 -1.39 -44.09
N THR A 143 18.96 -1.40 -44.08
CA THR A 143 19.82 -1.25 -45.25
C THR A 143 20.22 -2.62 -45.80
N ASP A 144 19.23 -3.50 -45.96
CA ASP A 144 19.36 -4.76 -46.69
C ASP A 144 18.77 -4.57 -48.09
N GLU A 145 19.51 -3.91 -49.00
CA GLU A 145 19.21 -3.99 -50.43
C GLU A 145 19.57 -5.39 -50.96
N PRO A 146 18.61 -6.17 -51.48
CA PRO A 146 18.92 -7.45 -52.10
C PRO A 146 19.61 -7.20 -53.44
N LYS A 147 20.91 -7.49 -53.54
CA LYS A 147 21.62 -7.50 -54.82
C LYS A 147 21.01 -8.54 -55.76
N MET A 148 20.13 -8.06 -56.64
CA MET A 148 19.43 -8.86 -57.63
C MET A 148 20.43 -9.46 -58.64
N GLN A 149 20.26 -10.74 -58.98
CA GLN A 149 21.21 -11.45 -59.84
C GLN A 149 21.20 -10.93 -61.28
N ASP A 150 22.38 -10.83 -61.86
CA ASP A 150 22.65 -10.37 -63.22
C ASP A 150 21.97 -11.25 -64.29
N GLY A 151 21.29 -10.61 -65.25
CA GLY A 151 20.46 -11.23 -66.27
C GLY A 151 20.53 -10.47 -67.59
N LYS A 152 21.56 -10.75 -68.40
CA LYS A 152 21.83 -10.12 -69.71
C LYS A 152 20.64 -10.14 -70.67
N THR A 153 20.36 -8.99 -71.30
CA THR A 153 19.86 -8.88 -72.69
C THR A 153 20.32 -7.55 -73.32
N LYS A 154 20.67 -7.56 -74.61
CA LYS A 154 21.27 -6.43 -75.36
C LYS A 154 20.26 -5.64 -76.22
N GLN A 155 20.44 -4.33 -76.30
CA GLN A 155 20.29 -3.41 -77.47
C GLN A 155 20.66 -1.98 -76.96
N GLN A 156 21.72 -1.27 -77.40
CA GLN A 156 22.04 -0.72 -78.75
C GLN A 156 20.95 0.28 -79.20
N SER A 157 21.13 1.60 -79.39
CA SER A 157 22.26 2.48 -79.79
C SER A 157 21.94 3.97 -79.44
N GLU A 158 22.73 5.04 -79.63
CA GLU A 158 24.14 5.36 -80.01
C GLU A 158 24.45 6.84 -79.63
N MET A 159 25.74 7.25 -79.57
CA MET A 159 26.27 8.65 -79.61
C MET A 159 25.79 9.66 -78.51
N GLU A 160 26.59 10.52 -77.86
CA GLU A 160 28.02 10.84 -77.80
C GLU A 160 28.22 11.65 -76.48
N SER A 161 29.38 12.12 -75.97
CA SER A 161 30.73 12.24 -76.52
C SER A 161 31.81 12.16 -75.39
N THR A 162 33.01 12.64 -75.70
CA THR A 162 34.27 12.64 -74.94
C THR A 162 34.40 13.71 -73.85
N ASP A 163 35.01 13.34 -72.71
CA ASP A 163 36.44 13.64 -72.51
C ASP A 163 37.12 12.55 -71.68
N GLN A 164 38.32 12.15 -72.08
CA GLN A 164 39.11 11.09 -71.44
C GLN A 164 40.24 11.72 -70.62
N LEU A 165 40.66 11.06 -69.53
CA LEU A 165 42.08 10.77 -69.27
C LEU A 165 42.21 9.63 -68.25
N GLU A 166 43.30 8.88 -68.36
CA GLU A 166 43.43 7.49 -67.89
C GLU A 166 43.74 7.36 -66.37
N GLY A 167 43.44 6.19 -65.83
CA GLY A 167 43.70 5.84 -64.43
C GLY A 167 43.21 4.44 -64.08
N ASP A 168 43.65 3.44 -64.85
CA ASP A 168 43.27 2.03 -64.66
C ASP A 168 43.97 1.45 -63.42
N GLU A 169 43.21 1.19 -62.35
CA GLU A 169 43.63 0.27 -61.28
C GLU A 169 42.39 -0.26 -60.54
N GLU A 170 42.16 -1.58 -60.59
CA GLU A 170 41.09 -2.27 -59.88
C GLU A 170 41.34 -2.26 -58.36
N GLY A 171 41.10 -1.11 -57.74
CA GLY A 171 41.14 -0.90 -56.30
C GLY A 171 40.03 -1.64 -55.59
N VAL A 172 40.17 -2.96 -55.44
CA VAL A 172 39.39 -3.78 -54.51
C VAL A 172 39.52 -3.14 -53.13
N GLN A 173 38.53 -2.34 -52.72
CA GLN A 173 38.46 -1.79 -51.37
C GLN A 173 38.25 -2.96 -50.41
N GLN A 174 39.38 -3.48 -49.95
CA GLN A 174 39.49 -4.58 -49.01
C GLN A 174 38.91 -4.11 -47.68
N GLU A 175 37.58 -4.27 -47.52
CA GLU A 175 36.87 -3.91 -46.30
C GLU A 175 37.64 -4.43 -45.09
N SER A 176 38.14 -3.52 -44.25
CA SER A 176 39.04 -3.93 -43.19
C SER A 176 38.36 -4.99 -42.32
N VAL A 177 39.08 -6.08 -42.04
CA VAL A 177 38.56 -7.20 -41.23
C VAL A 177 38.06 -6.69 -39.87
N TRP A 178 38.64 -5.60 -39.38
CA TRP A 178 38.17 -4.81 -38.24
C TRP A 178 36.77 -4.22 -38.42
N ARG A 179 36.47 -3.55 -39.55
CA ARG A 179 35.15 -2.99 -39.85
C ARG A 179 34.10 -4.11 -39.98
N ARG A 180 34.46 -5.23 -40.62
CA ARG A 180 33.60 -6.44 -40.68
C ARG A 180 33.33 -7.06 -39.31
N LYS A 181 34.36 -7.18 -38.45
CA LYS A 181 34.20 -7.67 -37.06
C LYS A 181 33.36 -6.72 -36.21
N LYS A 182 33.54 -5.41 -36.33
CA LYS A 182 32.70 -4.40 -35.67
C LYS A 182 31.23 -4.54 -36.08
N LEU A 183 30.94 -4.59 -37.38
CA LEU A 183 29.59 -4.80 -37.91
C LEU A 183 28.97 -6.16 -37.51
N ALA A 184 29.78 -7.19 -37.27
CA ALA A 184 29.31 -8.46 -36.72
C ALA A 184 28.98 -8.36 -35.22
N PHE A 185 29.83 -7.69 -34.43
CA PHE A 185 29.59 -7.41 -33.02
C PHE A 185 28.35 -6.53 -32.80
N ASP A 186 28.18 -5.48 -33.58
CA ASP A 186 27.01 -4.60 -33.53
C ASP A 186 25.73 -5.39 -33.85
N ARG A 187 25.75 -6.26 -34.88
CA ARG A 187 24.63 -7.17 -35.18
C ARG A 187 24.34 -8.16 -34.04
N ALA A 188 25.36 -8.69 -33.36
CA ALA A 188 25.17 -9.58 -32.20
C ALA A 188 24.58 -8.84 -30.99
N ASN A 189 25.11 -7.66 -30.67
CA ASN A 189 24.61 -6.76 -29.61
C ASN A 189 23.13 -6.37 -29.86
N ARG A 190 22.77 -6.06 -31.12
CA ARG A 190 21.38 -5.77 -31.51
C ARG A 190 20.45 -6.97 -31.33
N ARG A 191 20.87 -8.17 -31.74
CA ARG A 191 20.09 -9.40 -31.51
C ARG A 191 19.90 -9.66 -30.02
N MET A 192 20.94 -9.46 -29.20
CA MET A 192 20.86 -9.58 -27.74
C MET A 192 19.88 -8.57 -27.14
N ARG A 193 19.96 -7.28 -27.49
CA ARG A 193 18.99 -6.26 -27.02
C ARG A 193 17.54 -6.57 -27.41
N ARG A 194 17.29 -7.01 -28.65
CA ARG A 194 15.96 -7.45 -29.09
C ARG A 194 15.47 -8.68 -28.30
N ALA A 195 16.34 -9.66 -28.04
CA ALA A 195 16.01 -10.83 -27.24
C ALA A 195 15.71 -10.49 -25.78
N CYS A 196 16.52 -9.65 -25.12
CA CYS A 196 16.28 -9.17 -23.76
C CYS A 196 14.95 -8.40 -23.65
N ARG A 197 14.66 -7.48 -24.59
CA ARG A 197 13.36 -6.79 -24.63
C ARG A 197 12.18 -7.76 -24.76
N LYS A 198 12.30 -8.80 -25.60
CA LYS A 198 11.27 -9.84 -25.74
C LYS A 198 11.11 -10.71 -24.48
N ALA A 199 12.21 -10.99 -23.77
CA ALA A 199 12.17 -11.74 -22.51
C ALA A 199 11.51 -10.94 -21.38
N VAL A 200 11.88 -9.66 -21.19
CA VAL A 200 11.31 -8.78 -20.16
C VAL A 200 9.82 -8.51 -20.41
N LYS A 201 9.39 -8.37 -21.67
CA LYS A 201 7.96 -8.24 -22.03
C LYS A 201 7.20 -9.59 -22.06
N SER A 202 7.79 -10.70 -21.63
CA SER A 202 7.13 -12.01 -21.64
C SER A 202 6.29 -12.28 -20.39
N GLN A 203 5.16 -12.99 -20.58
CA GLN A 203 4.30 -13.42 -19.46
C GLN A 203 5.03 -14.37 -18.49
N VAL A 204 6.01 -15.14 -18.97
CA VAL A 204 6.83 -16.03 -18.12
C VAL A 204 7.69 -15.23 -17.15
N PHE A 205 8.27 -14.11 -17.59
CA PHE A 205 9.07 -13.23 -16.73
C PHE A 205 8.24 -12.54 -15.65
N TYR A 206 7.01 -12.12 -15.99
CA TYR A 206 6.04 -11.58 -15.04
C TYR A 206 5.71 -12.58 -13.91
N TRP A 207 5.35 -13.82 -14.26
CA TRP A 207 5.07 -14.87 -13.29
C TRP A 207 6.30 -15.25 -12.45
N LEU A 208 7.50 -15.29 -13.06
CA LEU A 208 8.74 -15.55 -12.35
C LEU A 208 9.00 -14.49 -11.26
N ILE A 209 8.82 -13.19 -11.56
CA ILE A 209 8.99 -12.13 -10.57
C ILE A 209 7.96 -12.25 -9.44
N ILE A 210 6.68 -12.55 -9.75
CA ILE A 210 5.66 -12.76 -8.71
C ILE A 210 6.03 -13.91 -7.78
N VAL A 211 6.50 -15.03 -8.32
CA VAL A 211 6.96 -16.17 -7.51
C VAL A 211 8.16 -15.78 -6.63
N LEU A 212 9.15 -15.04 -7.15
CA LEU A 212 10.29 -14.59 -6.35
C LEU A 212 9.89 -13.62 -5.23
N VAL A 213 9.01 -12.65 -5.51
CA VAL A 213 8.50 -11.72 -4.48
C VAL A 213 7.69 -12.45 -3.42
N PHE A 214 6.85 -13.41 -3.82
CA PHE A 214 6.07 -14.24 -2.89
C PHE A 214 6.97 -15.12 -2.02
N LEU A 215 8.00 -15.76 -2.61
CA LEU A 215 8.97 -16.55 -1.87
C LEU A 215 9.76 -15.70 -0.87
N ASN A 216 10.23 -14.51 -1.26
CA ASN A 216 10.93 -13.60 -0.35
C ASN A 216 10.02 -13.12 0.78
N THR A 217 8.75 -12.81 0.49
CA THR A 217 7.75 -12.45 1.52
C THR A 217 7.47 -13.63 2.45
N GLY A 218 7.40 -14.85 1.92
CA GLY A 218 7.23 -16.08 2.69
C GLY A 218 8.41 -16.38 3.61
N VAL A 219 9.64 -16.21 3.12
CA VAL A 219 10.90 -16.32 3.89
C VAL A 219 10.93 -15.31 5.04
N LEU A 220 10.51 -14.07 4.81
CA LEU A 220 10.36 -13.06 5.88
C LEU A 220 9.26 -13.44 6.88
N ALA A 221 8.17 -14.06 6.43
CA ALA A 221 7.05 -14.45 7.28
C ALA A 221 7.30 -15.72 8.11
N THR A 222 8.35 -16.51 7.84
CA THR A 222 8.71 -17.70 8.64
C THR A 222 9.60 -17.39 9.84
N GLU A 223 10.12 -16.17 9.97
CA GLU A 223 10.97 -15.76 11.10
C GLU A 223 10.18 -15.78 12.42
N HIS A 224 10.66 -16.53 13.43
CA HIS A 224 9.99 -16.64 14.73
C HIS A 224 10.95 -16.86 15.91
N TYR A 225 10.46 -16.53 17.12
CA TYR A 225 11.25 -16.68 18.35
C TYR A 225 11.55 -18.15 18.66
N ASN A 226 12.81 -18.44 19.03
CA ASN A 226 13.35 -19.79 19.21
C ASN A 226 13.21 -20.70 17.97
N GLN A 227 13.31 -20.13 16.76
CA GLN A 227 13.36 -20.94 15.55
C GLN A 227 14.59 -21.87 15.51
N PRO A 228 14.48 -23.04 14.87
CA PRO A 228 15.59 -23.99 14.78
C PRO A 228 16.66 -23.48 13.82
N GLN A 229 17.93 -23.73 14.15
CA GLN A 229 19.09 -23.18 13.45
C GLN A 229 19.18 -23.50 11.95
N TRP A 230 18.53 -24.57 11.48
CA TRP A 230 18.44 -24.87 10.03
C TRP A 230 17.57 -23.85 9.26
N LEU A 231 16.65 -23.17 9.94
CA LEU A 231 15.81 -22.13 9.36
C LEU A 231 16.59 -20.82 9.25
N ASP A 232 17.40 -20.48 10.26
CA ASP A 232 18.36 -19.37 10.20
C ASP A 232 19.34 -19.53 9.02
N ASP A 233 19.85 -20.75 8.79
CA ASP A 233 20.75 -21.06 7.67
C ASP A 233 20.06 -21.09 6.28
N PHE A 234 18.72 -21.06 6.23
CA PHE A 234 17.92 -21.17 5.01
C PHE A 234 17.34 -19.83 4.52
N GLN A 235 17.12 -18.87 5.42
CA GLN A 235 16.49 -17.57 5.14
C GLN A 235 17.46 -16.55 4.50
#